data_AF-A0A522FVF8-F1
#
_entry.id   AF-A0A522FVF8-F1
#
_cell.length_a   1.000
_cell.length_b   1.000
_cell.length_c   1.000
_cell.angle_alpha   90.00
_cell.angle_beta   90.00
_cell.angle_gamma   90.00
#
_symmetry.space_group_name_H-M   'P 1'
#
loop_
_entity.id
_entity.type
_entity.pdbx_description
1 polymer ?
#
loop_
_entity_poly.entity_id
_entity_poly.type
_entity_poly.pdbx_seq_one_letter_code
_entity_poly.pdbx_strand_id
1 'polypeptide(L)' 'MKWYDEIARIARELYEKSGGIEGRDLDNWLEAERIVMEQYKEQERLEAESSSPTEKKTASTNKKT' A
#
# COMPACT_ATOMS: atom_id res chain seq x y z
N MET A 1 -4.75 8.96 16.61
CA MET A 1 -3.77 8.14 15.87
C MET A 1 -4.54 7.06 15.11
N LYS A 2 -4.96 7.33 13.87
CA LYS A 2 -5.98 6.52 13.16
C LYS A 2 -5.41 5.48 12.18
N TRP A 3 -4.08 5.39 12.10
CA TRP A 3 -3.38 4.61 11.07
C TRP A 3 -2.74 3.33 11.62
N TYR A 4 -2.61 3.20 12.95
CA TYR A 4 -2.00 2.03 13.56
C TYR A 4 -2.77 0.74 13.27
N ASP A 5 -4.10 0.78 13.30
CA ASP A 5 -4.93 -0.39 12.98
C ASP A 5 -4.75 -0.81 11.52
N GLU A 6 -4.62 0.16 10.61
CA GLU A 6 -4.42 -0.07 9.18
C GLU A 6 -3.04 -0.67 8.90
N ILE A 7 -1.99 -0.09 9.51
CA ILE A 7 -0.62 -0.58 9.41
C ILE A 7 -0.53 -2.00 10.00
N ALA A 8 -1.13 -2.24 11.17
CA ALA A 8 -1.12 -3.57 11.79
C ALA A 8 -1.83 -4.62 10.92
N ARG A 9 -2.95 -4.25 10.30
CA ARG A 9 -3.67 -5.12 9.37
C ARG A 9 -2.81 -5.48 8.15
N ILE A 10 -2.15 -4.51 7.53
CA ILE A 10 -1.31 -4.72 6.35
C ILE A 10 -0.03 -5.50 6.73
N ALA A 11 0.59 -5.18 7.85
CA ALA A 11 1.77 -5.91 8.34
C ALA A 11 1.45 -7.38 8.59
N ARG A 12 0.28 -7.69 9.15
CA ARG A 12 -0.19 -9.07 9.33
C ARG A 12 -0.42 -9.76 7.99
N GLU A 13 -1.04 -9.09 7.03
CA GLU A 13 -1.25 -9.66 5.70
C GLU A 13 0.09 -9.93 4.98
N LEU A 14 1.07 -9.03 5.12
CA LEU A 14 2.43 -9.22 4.60
C LEU A 14 3.13 -10.40 5.28
N TYR A 15 2.99 -10.53 6.59
CA TYR A 15 3.52 -11.66 7.36
C TYR A 15 2.93 -12.99 6.88
N GLU A 16 1.61 -13.08 6.76
CA GLU A 16 0.90 -14.26 6.26
C GLU A 16 1.30 -14.59 4.81
N LYS A 17 1.40 -13.59 3.92
CA LYS A 17 1.84 -13.77 2.52
C LYS A 17 3.29 -14.20 2.39
N SER A 18 4.16 -13.75 3.29
CA SER A 18 5.58 -14.13 3.29
C SER A 18 5.82 -15.57 3.76
N GLY A 19 4.78 -16.24 4.25
CA GLY A 19 4.86 -17.61 4.80
C GLY A 19 5.17 -17.65 6.29
N GLY A 20 4.96 -16.54 7.02
CA GLY A 20 5.19 -16.48 8.46
C GLY A 20 6.66 -16.61 8.84
N ILE A 21 7.54 -15.93 8.10
CA ILE A 21 8.99 -15.95 8.38
C ILE A 21 9.26 -15.11 9.62
N GLU A 22 9.62 -15.79 10.71
CA GLU A 22 10.05 -15.16 11.95
C GLU A 22 11.27 -14.25 11.72
N GLY A 23 11.26 -13.07 12.33
CA GLY A 23 12.35 -12.10 12.22
C GLY A 23 12.20 -11.09 11.08
N ARG A 24 11.11 -11.16 10.31
CA ARG A 24 10.71 -10.15 9.32
C ARG A 24 9.55 -9.27 9.77
N ASP A 25 9.11 -9.41 11.01
CA ASP A 25 7.98 -8.66 11.56
C ASP A 25 8.20 -7.15 11.49
N LEU A 26 9.42 -6.70 11.76
CA LEU A 26 9.79 -5.29 11.67
C LEU A 26 9.81 -4.79 10.23
N ASP A 27 10.38 -5.56 9.30
CA ASP A 27 10.37 -5.21 7.86
C ASP A 27 8.93 -5.16 7.32
N ASN A 28 8.10 -6.13 7.69
CA ASN A 28 6.68 -6.17 7.30
C ASN A 28 5.91 -4.96 7.87
N TRP A 29 6.26 -4.51 9.09
CA TRP A 29 5.66 -3.34 9.70
C TRP A 29 6.10 -2.02 9.04
N LEU A 30 7.39 -1.88 8.71
CA LEU A 30 7.93 -0.73 7.97
C LEU A 30 7.36 -0.64 6.54
N GLU A 31 7.21 -1.78 5.87
CA GLU A 31 6.59 -1.85 4.55
C GLU A 31 5.11 -1.45 4.63
N ALA A 32 4.39 -1.95 5.63
CA ALA A 32 3.00 -1.58 5.88
C ALA A 32 2.84 -0.08 6.15
N GLU A 33 3.72 0.52 6.95
CA GLU A 33 3.72 1.96 7.21
C GLU A 33 3.94 2.77 5.94
N ARG A 34 4.90 2.37 5.10
CA ARG A 34 5.13 2.98 3.79
C ARG A 34 3.91 2.93 2.89
N ILE A 35 3.24 1.78 2.80
CA ILE A 35 2.02 1.61 1.98
C ILE A 35 0.92 2.55 2.47
N VAL A 36 0.68 2.62 3.79
CA VAL A 36 -0.34 3.51 4.35
C VAL A 36 0.00 4.97 4.06
N MET A 37 1.24 5.40 4.31
CA MET A 37 1.65 6.77 4.04
C MET A 37 1.56 7.13 2.56
N GLU A 38 1.92 6.22 1.66
CA GLU A 38 1.80 6.42 0.22
C GLU A 38 0.33 6.56 -0.19
N GLN A 39 -0.57 5.72 0.33
CA GLN A 39 -2.00 5.82 0.07
C GLN A 39 -2.60 7.16 0.51
N TYR A 40 -2.20 7.67 1.69
CA TYR A 40 -2.65 8.99 2.15
C TYR A 40 -2.12 10.13 1.25
N LYS A 41 -0.85 10.04 0.83
CA LYS A 41 -0.24 11.02 -0.07
C LYS A 41 -0.83 10.96 -1.48
N GLU A 42 -1.14 9.77 -1.96
CA GLU A 42 -1.85 9.51 -3.22
C GLU A 42 -3.27 10.08 -3.14
N GLN A 43 -4.01 9.84 -2.06
CA GLN A 43 -5.34 10.40 -1.84
C GLN A 43 -5.34 11.93 -1.82
N GLU A 44 -4.39 12.57 -1.15
CA GLU A 44 -4.27 14.03 -1.14
C GLU A 44 -4.00 14.57 -2.56
N ARG A 45 -3.14 13.87 -3.33
CA ARG A 45 -2.84 14.22 -4.72
C ARG A 45 -4.05 14.02 -5.65
N LEU A 46 -4.79 12.93 -5.46
CA LEU A 46 -5.99 12.61 -6.23
C LEU A 46 -7.16 13.53 -5.86
N GLU A 47 -7.29 13.97 -4.61
CA GLU A 47 -8.28 14.99 -4.23
C GLU A 47 -7.95 16.34 -4.86
N ALA A 48 -6.67 16.75 -4.87
CA ALA A 48 -6.23 17.94 -5.57
C ALA A 48 -6.44 17.85 -7.10
N GLU A 49 -6.21 16.68 -7.68
CA GLU A 49 -6.41 16.42 -9.12
C GLU A 49 -7.88 16.18 -9.48
N SER A 50 -8.75 15.74 -8.55
CA SER A 50 -10.20 15.60 -8.79
C SER A 50 -10.92 16.95 -8.95
N SER A 51 -10.26 18.07 -8.61
CA SER A 51 -10.69 19.42 -8.97
C SER A 51 -10.26 19.83 -10.39
N SER A 52 -9.65 18.93 -11.18
CA SER A 52 -9.25 19.17 -12.58
C SER A 52 -9.30 17.88 -13.43
N PRO A 53 -10.17 17.77 -14.44
CA PRO A 53 -10.33 16.51 -15.16
C PRO A 53 -9.17 16.28 -16.13
N THR A 54 -8.30 15.30 -15.84
CA THR A 54 -7.49 14.69 -16.90
C THR A 54 -7.25 13.20 -16.71
N GLU A 55 -7.63 12.48 -17.76
CA GLU A 55 -7.60 11.04 -17.99
C GLU A 55 -6.21 10.36 -18.02
N LYS A 56 -6.22 9.05 -17.66
CA LYS A 56 -5.39 7.91 -18.13
C LYS A 56 -3.95 7.81 -17.58
N LYS A 57 -3.48 6.65 -17.08
CA LYS A 57 -3.25 5.34 -17.75
C LYS A 57 -2.88 4.28 -16.67
N THR A 58 -3.00 2.96 -16.75
CA THR A 58 -3.63 1.94 -17.61
C THR A 58 -3.29 0.59 -16.96
N ALA A 59 -4.23 -0.33 -16.85
CA ALA A 59 -3.94 -1.75 -16.64
C ALA A 59 -3.14 -2.32 -17.82
N SER A 60 -2.12 -3.13 -17.56
CA SER A 60 -1.60 -4.11 -18.53
C SER A 60 -0.96 -5.30 -17.82
N THR A 61 -1.77 -6.32 -17.65
CA THR A 61 -1.41 -7.73 -17.83
C THR A 61 -0.45 -7.89 -19.00
N ASN A 62 0.65 -8.64 -18.85
CA ASN A 62 1.14 -9.46 -19.95
C ASN A 62 1.60 -10.85 -19.49
N LYS A 63 1.19 -11.83 -20.29
CA LYS A 63 1.34 -13.29 -20.19
C LYS A 63 2.74 -13.77 -20.58
N LYS A 64 3.17 -14.88 -19.97
CA LYS A 64 3.83 -16.07 -20.54
C LYS A 64 5.08 -15.88 -21.42
N THR A 65 6.20 -16.49 -21.00
CA THR A 65 7.02 -17.34 -21.88
C THR A 65 7.62 -18.47 -21.05
#